data_AF-A0AAD2FHH0-F1
#
_entry.id   AF-A0AAD2FHH0-F1
#
_cell.length_a   1.000
_cell.length_b   1.000
_cell.length_c   1.000
_cell.angle_alpha   90.00
_cell.angle_beta   90.00
_cell.angle_gamma   90.00
#
_symmetry.space_group_name_H-M   'P 1'
#
loop_
_entity.id
_entity.type
_entity.pdbx_description
1 polymer ?
#
loop_
_entity_poly.entity_id
_entity_poly.type
_entity_poly.pdbx_seq_one_letter_code
_entity_poly.pdbx_strand_id
1 'polypeptide(L)'
;MLLYEPGGHFSKHRGTEKEPGMFATMVIQLPSKHTGGCLQIHHNGAKRQYDWSGAKSDNGFFATAFFADCEHELLPVTSGYRLCLVYNLNLDPVQGYLLDHKYTKKNLHFRNLKGRDLEIASLLRNAIDEHGNKLFVVCLLLLEKHEFCDAECGYRGYGYDEDDGPYTMQEVVDSSVSADHWIGPDDTKLSQFTLPFDEEENLLVDDPEDGVFEEDPDDEEYEAYTGNAGPTLEYWYRKSAAVFWPRTKQLEIAKRAGRSFLESYLEASTVESDVQAHAKQLVSLLEEKRSERLTGKAIRAIARSKDDALIIRLLDRVQPQIPRDDVALAIVEALQVCSSECLKQSFFTMLCRVSNMEQPSKQKLAAEELKHGSAFVRLLQSRRGLKDYAARAKEAIFASVIEHLDSTVRASSSNNIGQLTGQFIDELALFKQIVDIVVTVPTFVGPTLKHVMTLVPDATCNEYIVQLAKVRAQQLVSATRDGEPHFT
;
A
#
# COMPACT_ATOMS: atom_id res chain seq x y z
N MET A 1 1.62 17.73 34.36
CA MET A 1 1.65 18.85 35.32
C MET A 1 2.78 18.63 36.30
N LEU A 2 3.53 19.67 36.65
CA LEU A 2 4.66 19.65 37.59
C LEU A 2 4.45 20.71 38.67
N LEU A 3 4.73 20.34 39.92
CA LEU A 3 4.74 21.22 41.08
C LEU A 3 6.16 21.24 41.65
N TYR A 4 6.74 22.43 41.78
CA TYR A 4 8.04 22.63 42.42
C TYR A 4 7.85 23.34 43.74
N GLU A 5 8.28 22.69 44.82
CA GLU A 5 8.33 23.24 46.18
C GLU A 5 9.65 24.00 46.42
N PRO A 6 9.84 24.70 47.55
CA PRO A 6 11.11 25.32 47.87
C PRO A 6 12.28 24.32 47.80
N GLY A 7 13.34 24.68 47.10
CA GLY A 7 14.48 23.82 46.77
C GLY A 7 14.29 22.98 45.50
N GLY A 8 13.06 22.86 44.97
CA GLY A 8 12.77 22.16 43.73
C GLY A 8 13.51 22.75 42.53
N HIS A 9 14.21 21.91 41.78
CA HIS A 9 15.03 22.29 40.62
C HIS A 9 15.29 21.07 39.73
N PHE A 10 15.83 21.30 38.55
CA PHE A 10 16.48 20.24 37.78
C PHE A 10 17.74 20.78 37.11
N SER A 11 18.76 19.95 37.07
CA SER A 11 20.04 20.29 36.46
C SER A 11 19.94 20.38 34.94
N LYS A 12 20.87 21.11 34.36
CA LYS A 12 21.02 21.26 32.92
C LYS A 12 21.02 19.91 32.21
N HIS A 13 20.05 19.72 31.34
CA HIS A 13 19.94 18.54 30.49
C HIS A 13 19.35 18.93 29.14
N ARG A 14 19.60 18.10 28.13
CA ARG A 14 18.88 18.14 26.87
C ARG A 14 17.71 17.19 26.98
N GLY A 15 16.52 17.66 26.62
CA GLY A 15 15.36 16.78 26.51
C GLY A 15 15.65 15.70 25.46
N THR A 16 15.27 14.46 25.73
CA THR A 16 15.17 13.46 24.67
C THR A 16 13.79 13.59 24.03
N GLU A 17 13.70 13.41 22.72
CA GLU A 17 12.42 13.20 22.05
C GLU A 17 11.70 12.03 22.74
N LYS A 18 10.51 12.33 23.29
CA LYS A 18 9.72 11.34 24.05
C LYS A 18 8.70 10.62 23.18
N GLU A 19 8.30 11.26 22.10
CA GLU A 19 7.24 10.81 21.20
C GLU A 19 7.63 11.08 19.74
N PRO A 20 7.21 10.24 18.78
CA PRO A 20 7.44 10.50 17.36
C PRO A 20 6.86 11.85 16.92
N GLY A 21 7.67 12.67 16.23
CA GLY A 21 7.22 13.97 15.73
C GLY A 21 7.34 15.12 16.72
N MET A 22 7.83 14.85 17.95
CA MET A 22 8.14 15.89 18.92
C MET A 22 9.28 16.78 18.43
N PHE A 23 9.00 18.07 18.26
CA PHE A 23 10.01 19.05 17.82
C PHE A 23 10.31 20.11 18.88
N ALA A 24 9.41 20.31 19.86
CA ALA A 24 9.57 21.32 20.90
C ALA A 24 8.90 20.91 22.22
N THR A 25 9.25 21.62 23.28
CA THR A 25 8.57 21.57 24.58
C THR A 25 7.93 22.93 24.85
N MET A 26 6.69 22.93 25.30
CA MET A 26 6.02 24.13 25.81
C MET A 26 5.79 24.01 27.31
N VAL A 27 6.28 25.00 28.06
CA VAL A 27 6.05 25.13 29.49
C VAL A 27 5.07 26.28 29.72
N ILE A 28 3.91 25.98 30.29
CA ILE A 28 2.93 26.96 30.75
C ILE A 28 3.04 27.05 32.27
N GLN A 29 3.56 28.16 32.78
CA GLN A 29 3.50 28.48 34.20
C GLN A 29 2.10 29.01 34.54
N LEU A 30 1.44 28.34 35.49
CA LEU A 30 0.14 28.74 36.01
C LEU A 30 0.33 29.76 37.15
N PRO A 31 -0.69 30.62 37.41
CA PRO A 31 -0.69 31.52 38.55
C PRO A 31 -0.41 30.76 39.85
N SER A 32 0.73 31.07 40.47
CA SER A 32 1.20 30.41 41.67
C SER A 32 2.25 31.29 42.35
N LYS A 33 2.11 31.51 43.66
CA LYS A 33 3.01 32.39 44.41
C LYS A 33 4.36 31.70 44.61
N HIS A 34 5.41 32.21 43.98
CA HIS A 34 6.78 31.70 44.20
C HIS A 34 7.87 32.77 43.99
N THR A 35 9.05 32.53 44.53
CA THR A 35 10.30 33.26 44.19
C THR A 35 11.37 32.26 43.74
N GLY A 36 12.31 32.68 42.90
CA GLY A 36 13.30 31.77 42.31
C GLY A 36 12.68 30.98 41.15
N GLY A 37 13.22 29.80 40.82
CA GLY A 37 12.62 28.98 39.75
C GLY A 37 12.84 29.53 38.34
N CYS A 38 13.94 30.24 38.09
CA CYS A 38 14.27 30.76 36.75
C CYS A 38 14.55 29.60 35.78
N LEU A 39 13.79 29.54 34.68
CA LEU A 39 14.02 28.59 33.59
C LEU A 39 15.10 29.14 32.67
N GLN A 40 16.16 28.37 32.41
CA GLN A 40 17.26 28.77 31.56
C GLN A 40 17.35 27.84 30.36
N ILE A 41 17.45 28.43 29.17
CA ILE A 41 17.46 27.73 27.89
C ILE A 41 18.74 28.08 27.16
N HIS A 42 19.42 27.05 26.67
CA HIS A 42 20.71 27.12 26.00
C HIS A 42 20.62 26.48 24.61
N HIS A 43 21.03 27.22 23.59
CA HIS A 43 21.03 26.76 22.20
C HIS A 43 22.18 27.43 21.42
N ASN A 44 23.01 26.64 20.75
CA ASN A 44 24.16 27.12 19.95
C ASN A 44 25.05 28.16 20.65
N GLY A 45 25.36 27.92 21.93
CA GLY A 45 26.19 28.82 22.74
C GLY A 45 25.47 30.06 23.27
N ALA A 46 24.25 30.36 22.82
CA ALA A 46 23.41 31.41 23.38
C ALA A 46 22.66 30.90 24.63
N LYS A 47 22.45 31.80 25.60
CA LYS A 47 21.67 31.56 26.82
C LYS A 47 20.53 32.56 26.90
N ARG A 48 19.31 32.08 27.13
CA ARG A 48 18.16 32.90 27.49
C ARG A 48 17.63 32.49 28.86
N GLN A 49 17.19 33.48 29.63
CA GLN A 49 16.67 33.28 30.98
C GLN A 49 15.23 33.71 31.04
N TYR A 50 14.43 32.89 31.69
CA TYR A 50 13.03 33.08 31.90
C TYR A 50 12.74 33.05 33.43
N ASP A 51 12.93 34.18 34.15
CA ASP A 51 12.43 34.42 35.55
C ASP A 51 11.09 35.20 35.72
N TRP A 52 10.02 34.44 36.02
CA TRP A 52 8.62 34.86 36.02
C TRP A 52 8.09 34.91 37.47
N SER A 53 9.00 34.92 38.45
CA SER A 53 8.71 34.79 39.87
C SER A 53 8.33 36.13 40.52
N GLY A 54 7.99 36.10 41.81
CA GLY A 54 7.54 37.26 42.58
C GLY A 54 6.13 37.70 42.20
N ALA A 55 5.82 39.00 42.31
CA ALA A 55 4.47 39.54 42.12
C ALA A 55 3.84 39.20 40.76
N LYS A 56 4.67 38.95 39.72
CA LYS A 56 4.20 38.52 38.40
C LYS A 56 3.58 37.12 38.42
N SER A 57 4.08 36.22 39.27
CA SER A 57 3.64 34.83 39.36
C SER A 57 2.28 34.65 40.04
N ASP A 58 1.88 35.60 40.90
CA ASP A 58 0.67 35.50 41.71
C ASP A 58 -0.61 35.34 40.88
N ASN A 59 -0.71 36.09 39.77
CA ASN A 59 -1.89 36.12 38.89
C ASN A 59 -1.54 35.93 37.40
N GLY A 60 -0.26 35.82 37.05
CA GLY A 60 0.20 35.77 35.67
C GLY A 60 0.25 34.36 35.09
N PHE A 61 -0.22 34.24 33.85
CA PHE A 61 0.02 33.08 33.00
C PHE A 61 1.19 33.36 32.06
N PHE A 62 2.02 32.35 31.87
CA PHE A 62 3.16 32.52 30.99
C PHE A 62 3.52 31.25 30.25
N ALA A 63 3.64 31.36 28.93
CA ALA A 63 4.10 30.28 28.07
C ALA A 63 5.56 30.51 27.67
N THR A 64 6.32 29.43 27.58
CA THR A 64 7.66 29.42 26.99
C THR A 64 7.80 28.14 26.19
N ALA A 65 8.03 28.28 24.88
CA ALA A 65 8.28 27.16 23.98
C ALA A 65 9.75 27.18 23.51
N PHE A 66 10.34 26.00 23.38
CA PHE A 66 11.71 25.85 22.91
C PHE A 66 11.90 24.49 22.21
N PHE A 67 12.79 24.44 21.22
CA PHE A 67 13.07 23.23 20.47
C PHE A 67 13.59 22.10 21.36
N ALA A 68 13.27 20.86 21.00
CA ALA A 68 13.58 19.66 21.78
C ALA A 68 15.10 19.44 21.93
N ASP A 69 15.90 20.00 21.03
CA ASP A 69 17.36 19.93 21.05
C ASP A 69 18.04 20.96 21.97
N CYS A 70 17.29 21.89 22.54
CA CYS A 70 17.81 22.88 23.48
C CYS A 70 18.16 22.24 24.83
N GLU A 71 19.33 22.61 25.38
CA GLU A 71 19.66 22.30 26.77
C GLU A 71 18.91 23.26 27.69
N HIS A 72 18.34 22.76 28.78
CA HIS A 72 17.58 23.59 29.70
C HIS A 72 17.77 23.16 31.16
N GLU A 73 17.65 24.13 32.06
CA GLU A 73 17.70 23.95 33.51
C GLU A 73 16.67 24.82 34.21
N LEU A 74 16.23 24.38 35.38
CA LEU A 74 15.41 25.18 36.28
C LEU A 74 16.21 25.44 37.54
N LEU A 75 16.49 26.72 37.83
CA LEU A 75 17.14 27.10 39.08
C LEU A 75 16.21 26.84 40.28
N PRO A 76 16.75 26.68 41.51
CA PRO A 76 15.93 26.42 42.69
C PRO A 76 14.83 27.45 42.93
N VAL A 77 13.63 26.95 43.23
CA VAL A 77 12.56 27.76 43.84
C VAL A 77 13.00 28.12 45.26
N THR A 78 13.04 29.40 45.60
CA THR A 78 13.50 29.89 46.92
C THR A 78 12.38 30.02 47.93
N SER A 79 11.14 30.29 47.50
CA SER A 79 9.97 30.33 48.36
C SER A 79 8.68 30.04 47.60
N GLY A 80 7.65 29.54 48.28
CA GLY A 80 6.34 29.28 47.67
C GLY A 80 6.34 28.04 46.78
N TYR A 81 5.41 27.98 45.82
CA TYR A 81 5.22 26.82 44.95
C TYR A 81 5.09 27.26 43.51
N ARG A 82 5.90 26.69 42.61
CA ARG A 82 5.83 26.95 41.17
C ARG A 82 5.05 25.83 40.50
N LEU A 83 3.90 26.17 39.91
CA LEU A 83 3.03 25.22 39.22
C LEU A 83 3.14 25.39 37.70
N CYS A 84 3.38 24.29 36.97
CA CYS A 84 3.52 24.31 35.52
C CYS A 84 2.82 23.15 34.83
N LEU A 85 2.29 23.42 33.65
CA LEU A 85 1.95 22.42 32.65
C LEU A 85 3.11 22.33 31.66
N VAL A 86 3.51 21.11 31.32
CA VAL A 86 4.58 20.86 30.35
C VAL A 86 3.99 19.98 29.27
N TYR A 87 4.03 20.48 28.05
CA TYR A 87 3.51 19.84 26.85
C TYR A 87 4.68 19.51 25.92
N ASN A 88 4.60 18.36 25.27
CA ASN A 88 5.39 18.08 24.08
C ASN A 88 4.64 18.70 22.90
N LEU A 89 5.33 19.45 22.06
CA LEU A 89 4.80 19.94 20.79
C LEU A 89 5.22 18.95 19.71
N ASN A 90 4.22 18.33 19.08
CA ASN A 90 4.39 17.32 18.05
C ASN A 90 3.81 17.87 16.74
N LEU A 91 4.48 17.62 15.62
CA LEU A 91 3.90 17.84 14.29
C LEU A 91 3.35 16.51 13.77
N ASP A 92 2.13 16.51 13.23
CA ASP A 92 1.70 15.40 12.39
C ASP A 92 2.62 15.36 11.16
N PRO A 93 3.30 14.24 10.88
CA PRO A 93 4.11 14.12 9.68
C PRO A 93 3.31 14.27 8.38
N VAL A 94 1.99 14.11 8.42
CA VAL A 94 1.09 14.33 7.29
C VAL A 94 0.79 15.82 7.18
N GLN A 95 1.09 16.39 6.02
CA GLN A 95 0.90 17.80 5.69
C GLN A 95 0.20 17.91 4.35
N GLY A 96 -0.56 18.97 4.12
CA GLY A 96 -1.30 19.20 2.88
C GLY A 96 -1.04 20.59 2.32
N TYR A 97 -0.89 20.69 1.01
CA TYR A 97 -0.87 21.95 0.28
C TYR A 97 -2.19 22.10 -0.47
N LEU A 98 -2.93 23.19 -0.22
CA LEU A 98 -4.20 23.47 -0.88
C LEU A 98 -3.97 23.77 -2.36
N LEU A 99 -4.70 23.07 -3.24
CA LEU A 99 -4.63 23.28 -4.69
C LEU A 99 -5.59 24.39 -5.12
N ASP A 100 -5.16 25.19 -6.10
CA ASP A 100 -5.88 26.38 -6.53
C ASP A 100 -7.11 26.02 -7.40
N HIS A 101 -7.01 24.95 -8.22
CA HIS A 101 -8.13 24.57 -9.08
C HIS A 101 -9.16 23.70 -8.36
N LYS A 102 -10.44 23.94 -8.64
CA LYS A 102 -11.54 23.06 -8.26
C LYS A 102 -11.54 21.78 -9.12
N TYR A 103 -11.13 20.65 -8.54
CA TYR A 103 -11.20 19.34 -9.20
C TYR A 103 -12.42 18.54 -8.70
N THR A 104 -13.00 17.75 -9.60
CA THR A 104 -14.06 16.81 -9.24
C THR A 104 -13.49 15.45 -8.84
N LYS A 105 -14.27 14.62 -8.12
CA LYS A 105 -13.95 13.21 -7.80
C LYS A 105 -13.54 12.36 -9.01
N LYS A 106 -13.96 12.72 -10.23
CA LYS A 106 -13.61 11.99 -11.46
C LYS A 106 -12.33 12.50 -12.11
N ASN A 107 -11.97 13.76 -11.87
CA ASN A 107 -10.88 14.43 -12.55
C ASN A 107 -9.63 14.66 -11.67
N LEU A 108 -9.75 14.50 -10.35
CA LEU A 108 -8.60 14.58 -9.44
C LEU A 108 -7.65 13.40 -9.70
N HIS A 109 -6.61 13.66 -10.48
CA HIS A 109 -5.54 12.75 -10.82
C HIS A 109 -4.29 13.58 -11.10
N PHE A 110 -3.11 13.05 -10.77
CA PHE A 110 -1.84 13.75 -11.01
C PHE A 110 -1.67 14.15 -12.48
N ARG A 111 -2.13 13.29 -13.39
CA ARG A 111 -2.04 13.53 -14.83
C ARG A 111 -2.95 14.67 -15.33
N ASN A 112 -3.93 15.06 -14.53
CA ASN A 112 -4.97 16.04 -14.87
C ASN A 112 -4.80 17.37 -14.15
N LEU A 113 -3.79 17.49 -13.26
CA LEU A 113 -3.49 18.74 -12.57
C LEU A 113 -3.12 19.84 -13.58
N LYS A 114 -3.50 21.08 -13.26
CA LYS A 114 -3.36 22.24 -14.15
C LYS A 114 -2.56 23.36 -13.50
N GLY A 115 -1.86 24.13 -14.34
CA GLY A 115 -1.16 25.35 -13.91
C GLY A 115 -0.25 25.11 -12.71
N ARG A 116 -0.37 25.97 -11.70
CA ARG A 116 0.43 25.94 -10.46
C ARG A 116 0.32 24.62 -9.70
N ASP A 117 -0.85 23.99 -9.69
CA ASP A 117 -1.06 22.71 -8.98
C ASP A 117 -0.16 21.60 -9.51
N LEU A 118 -0.01 21.53 -10.85
CA LEU A 118 0.85 20.56 -11.50
C LEU A 118 2.32 20.80 -11.14
N GLU A 119 2.75 22.07 -11.13
CA GLU A 119 4.11 22.45 -10.79
C GLU A 119 4.44 22.07 -9.35
N ILE A 120 3.57 22.41 -8.40
CA ILE A 120 3.78 22.11 -6.97
C ILE A 120 3.76 20.61 -6.72
N ALA A 121 2.75 19.89 -7.23
CA ALA A 121 2.69 18.44 -7.07
C ALA A 121 3.92 17.75 -7.71
N SER A 122 4.40 18.27 -8.84
CA SER A 122 5.61 17.74 -9.49
C SER A 122 6.87 18.04 -8.68
N LEU A 123 6.99 19.23 -8.10
CA LEU A 123 8.11 19.59 -7.22
C LEU A 123 8.15 18.69 -5.99
N LEU A 124 7.02 18.50 -5.30
CA LEU A 124 6.93 17.61 -4.14
C LEU A 124 7.28 16.16 -4.50
N ARG A 125 6.75 15.64 -5.61
CA ARG A 125 7.04 14.27 -6.09
C ARG A 125 8.47 14.09 -6.60
N ASN A 126 9.12 15.17 -7.01
CA ASN A 126 10.48 15.14 -7.57
C ASN A 126 11.57 15.62 -6.62
N ALA A 127 11.20 16.10 -5.43
CA ALA A 127 12.12 16.45 -4.37
C ALA A 127 12.98 15.24 -3.99
N ILE A 128 14.30 15.41 -4.07
CA ILE A 128 15.30 14.39 -3.74
C ILE A 128 16.31 14.92 -2.72
N ASP A 129 16.88 14.02 -1.93
CA ASP A 129 18.01 14.31 -1.05
C ASP A 129 19.35 14.37 -1.83
N GLU A 130 20.42 14.65 -1.11
CA GLU A 130 21.80 14.67 -1.64
C GLU A 130 22.26 13.31 -2.21
N HIS A 131 21.56 12.22 -1.86
CA HIS A 131 21.82 10.86 -2.32
C HIS A 131 20.91 10.43 -3.47
N GLY A 132 20.02 11.31 -3.96
CA GLY A 132 19.09 11.03 -5.04
C GLY A 132 17.81 10.28 -4.63
N ASN A 133 17.58 10.09 -3.33
CA ASN A 133 16.36 9.46 -2.83
C ASN A 133 15.22 10.46 -2.77
N LYS A 134 14.01 10.05 -3.13
CA LYS A 134 12.80 10.86 -2.98
C LYS A 134 12.63 11.30 -1.51
N LEU A 135 12.28 12.56 -1.28
CA LEU A 135 12.08 13.09 0.08
C LEU A 135 10.68 12.81 0.61
N PHE A 136 9.68 12.93 -0.25
CA PHE A 136 8.28 12.87 0.14
C PHE A 136 7.54 11.74 -0.58
N VAL A 137 6.52 11.22 0.10
CA VAL A 137 5.41 10.51 -0.57
C VAL A 137 4.29 11.51 -0.72
N VAL A 138 3.66 11.53 -1.90
CA VAL A 138 2.61 12.50 -2.24
C VAL A 138 1.37 11.76 -2.73
N CYS A 139 0.23 12.16 -2.19
CA CYS A 139 -1.11 11.75 -2.55
C CYS A 139 -1.95 12.99 -2.90
N LEU A 140 -3.08 12.78 -3.54
CA LEU A 140 -4.09 13.83 -3.69
C LEU A 140 -5.30 13.50 -2.82
N LEU A 141 -5.89 14.53 -2.24
CA LEU A 141 -7.10 14.46 -1.43
C LEU A 141 -8.12 15.43 -1.99
N LEU A 142 -9.38 15.00 -2.07
CA LEU A 142 -10.52 15.89 -2.16
C LEU A 142 -11.22 15.93 -0.80
N LEU A 143 -11.20 17.09 -0.16
CA LEU A 143 -11.96 17.43 1.03
C LEU A 143 -13.37 17.82 0.60
N GLU A 144 -14.38 17.29 1.29
CA GLU A 144 -15.77 17.73 1.12
C GLU A 144 -16.34 18.16 2.47
N LYS A 145 -16.75 19.42 2.54
CA LYS A 145 -17.48 20.00 3.67
C LYS A 145 -18.97 20.02 3.34
N HIS A 146 -19.80 19.61 4.28
CA HIS A 146 -21.25 19.68 4.21
C HIS A 146 -21.77 20.49 5.38
N GLU A 147 -22.59 21.48 5.08
CA GLU A 147 -23.25 22.34 6.06
C GLU A 147 -24.76 22.28 5.89
N PHE A 148 -25.46 22.19 7.01
CA PHE A 148 -26.90 22.11 7.08
C PHE A 148 -27.45 23.24 7.97
N CYS A 149 -28.50 23.91 7.51
CA CYS A 149 -29.21 24.92 8.30
C CYS A 149 -30.72 24.93 8.06
N ASP A 150 -31.44 25.62 8.95
CA ASP A 150 -32.80 26.09 8.67
C ASP A 150 -32.71 27.28 7.70
N ALA A 151 -33.53 27.27 6.64
CA ALA A 151 -33.53 28.32 5.63
C ALA A 151 -34.45 29.48 6.04
N GLU A 152 -34.04 30.73 5.75
CA GLU A 152 -34.96 31.86 5.80
C GLU A 152 -35.34 32.29 4.39
N CYS A 153 -36.65 32.40 4.14
CA CYS A 153 -37.15 32.97 2.90
C CYS A 153 -37.10 34.50 3.00
N GLY A 154 -36.29 35.14 2.18
CA GLY A 154 -36.30 36.59 2.07
C GLY A 154 -37.67 37.08 1.59
N TYR A 155 -38.35 37.92 2.35
CA TYR A 155 -39.48 38.69 1.81
C TYR A 155 -38.91 39.64 0.75
N ARG A 156 -39.29 39.49 -0.53
CA ARG A 156 -39.02 40.49 -1.59
C ARG A 156 -39.61 41.85 -1.20
N GLY A 157 -38.86 42.64 -0.46
CA GLY A 157 -39.09 44.06 -0.24
C GLY A 157 -38.51 44.85 -1.39
N TYR A 158 -39.24 45.86 -1.88
CA TYR A 158 -38.75 46.79 -2.90
C TYR A 158 -37.54 47.57 -2.34
N GLY A 159 -36.33 47.12 -2.62
CA GLY A 159 -35.08 47.77 -2.23
C GLY A 159 -33.92 47.18 -3.03
N TYR A 160 -33.11 48.05 -3.62
CA TYR A 160 -32.03 47.71 -4.54
C TYR A 160 -30.89 46.99 -3.82
N ASP A 161 -30.87 45.65 -3.87
CA ASP A 161 -29.66 44.81 -3.85
C ASP A 161 -30.06 43.49 -4.54
N GLU A 162 -29.61 43.29 -5.78
CA GLU A 162 -30.07 42.23 -6.71
C GLU A 162 -29.20 40.95 -6.69
N ASP A 163 -28.26 40.79 -5.76
CA ASP A 163 -27.27 39.69 -5.82
C ASP A 163 -27.53 38.50 -4.89
N ASP A 164 -28.32 38.65 -3.81
CA ASP A 164 -28.63 37.52 -2.93
C ASP A 164 -29.87 36.77 -3.42
N GLY A 165 -29.75 35.45 -3.55
CA GLY A 165 -30.85 34.55 -3.91
C GLY A 165 -32.07 34.69 -2.97
N PRO A 166 -33.23 34.12 -3.33
CA PRO A 166 -34.45 34.21 -2.52
C PRO A 166 -34.37 33.54 -1.13
N TYR A 167 -33.28 32.85 -0.83
CA TYR A 167 -33.00 32.14 0.42
C TYR A 167 -31.53 32.31 0.77
N THR A 168 -31.20 32.44 2.05
CA THR A 168 -29.82 32.56 2.55
C THR A 168 -29.62 31.65 3.76
N MET A 169 -28.45 31.03 3.86
CA MET A 169 -28.06 30.25 5.05
C MET A 169 -27.99 31.17 6.27
N GLN A 170 -28.66 30.77 7.37
CA GLN A 170 -28.61 31.48 8.64
C GLN A 170 -27.46 30.95 9.52
N GLU A 171 -27.73 30.63 10.79
CA GLU A 171 -26.80 29.96 11.68
C GLU A 171 -26.68 28.49 11.26
N VAL A 172 -25.47 28.05 10.95
CA VAL A 172 -25.18 26.67 10.61
C VAL A 172 -25.53 25.77 11.79
N VAL A 173 -26.43 24.82 11.57
CA VAL A 173 -26.92 23.90 12.61
C VAL A 173 -25.98 22.70 12.73
N ASP A 174 -25.48 22.20 11.60
CA ASP A 174 -24.52 21.11 11.54
C ASP A 174 -23.48 21.38 10.44
N SER A 175 -22.22 21.02 10.72
CA SER A 175 -21.09 21.21 9.81
C SER A 175 -20.16 20.02 9.95
N SER A 176 -19.82 19.38 8.82
CA SER A 176 -18.92 18.23 8.80
C SER A 176 -17.95 18.30 7.63
N VAL A 177 -16.70 17.92 7.88
CA VAL A 177 -15.66 17.81 6.85
C VAL A 177 -15.26 16.35 6.69
N SER A 178 -15.19 15.90 5.44
CA SER A 178 -14.84 14.53 5.09
C SER A 178 -13.61 14.48 4.18
N ALA A 179 -12.71 13.55 4.50
CA ALA A 179 -11.46 13.31 3.79
C ALA A 179 -11.45 11.88 3.22
N ASP A 180 -12.44 11.55 2.38
CA ASP A 180 -12.66 10.16 1.94
C ASP A 180 -12.12 9.86 0.53
N HIS A 181 -11.84 10.89 -0.27
CA HIS A 181 -11.48 10.71 -1.67
C HIS A 181 -9.98 10.92 -1.90
N TRP A 182 -9.24 9.82 -1.83
CA TRP A 182 -7.78 9.80 -1.96
C TRP A 182 -7.29 9.20 -3.28
N ILE A 183 -6.26 9.82 -3.85
CA ILE A 183 -5.49 9.31 -4.98
C ILE A 183 -4.08 9.00 -4.48
N GLY A 184 -3.68 7.74 -4.66
CA GLY A 184 -2.40 7.22 -4.22
C GLY A 184 -1.22 7.69 -5.07
N PRO A 185 0.02 7.41 -4.65
CA PRO A 185 1.23 7.84 -5.34
C PRO A 185 1.36 7.28 -6.78
N ASP A 186 0.67 6.19 -7.07
CA ASP A 186 0.56 5.54 -8.39
C ASP A 186 -0.55 6.12 -9.28
N ASP A 187 -1.18 7.23 -8.87
CA ASP A 187 -2.33 7.86 -9.54
C ASP A 187 -3.61 7.00 -9.55
N THR A 188 -3.72 6.01 -8.64
CA THR A 188 -4.92 5.19 -8.49
C THR A 188 -5.72 5.58 -7.25
N LYS A 189 -7.05 5.48 -7.34
CA LYS A 189 -7.94 5.76 -6.21
C LYS A 189 -7.71 4.76 -5.09
N LEU A 190 -7.47 5.25 -3.87
CA LEU A 190 -7.30 4.43 -2.69
C LEU A 190 -8.66 4.07 -2.09
N SER A 191 -9.09 2.82 -2.23
CA SER A 191 -10.30 2.29 -1.56
C SER A 191 -9.96 1.75 -0.18
N GLN A 192 -10.82 1.91 0.84
CA GLN A 192 -10.54 1.42 2.20
C GLN A 192 -9.25 2.01 2.79
N PHE A 193 -9.02 3.30 2.49
CA PHE A 193 -7.95 4.10 3.04
C PHE A 193 -8.52 4.93 4.18
N THR A 194 -7.83 4.96 5.31
CA THR A 194 -8.25 5.75 6.46
C THR A 194 -7.02 6.42 7.03
N LEU A 195 -6.77 7.65 6.61
CA LEU A 195 -5.77 8.50 7.23
C LEU A 195 -6.53 9.68 7.82
N PRO A 196 -6.52 9.85 9.16
CA PRO A 196 -7.02 11.08 9.77
C PRO A 196 -6.30 12.26 9.14
N PHE A 197 -7.09 13.21 8.66
CA PHE A 197 -6.62 14.45 8.06
C PHE A 197 -7.56 15.53 8.54
N ASP A 198 -7.03 16.41 9.37
CA ASP A 198 -7.67 17.58 9.93
C ASP A 198 -7.19 18.79 9.12
N GLU A 199 -8.12 19.48 8.46
CA GLU A 199 -7.77 20.61 7.62
C GLU A 199 -7.15 21.78 8.37
N GLU A 200 -7.48 21.98 9.66
CA GLU A 200 -6.94 23.08 10.48
C GLU A 200 -5.51 22.77 10.93
N GLU A 201 -5.21 21.50 11.24
CA GLU A 201 -3.89 21.09 11.71
C GLU A 201 -2.93 20.68 10.57
N ASN A 202 -3.46 20.11 9.48
CA ASN A 202 -2.64 19.49 8.44
C ASN A 202 -2.47 20.36 7.18
N LEU A 203 -3.35 21.33 6.88
CA LEU A 203 -3.16 22.18 5.71
C LEU A 203 -2.16 23.31 6.00
N LEU A 204 -1.25 23.50 5.06
CA LEU A 204 -0.36 24.64 5.01
C LEU A 204 -1.13 25.81 4.39
N VAL A 205 -1.64 26.69 5.23
CA VAL A 205 -2.31 27.94 4.85
C VAL A 205 -1.37 29.11 5.14
N ASP A 206 -1.34 30.11 4.25
CA ASP A 206 -0.50 31.30 4.41
C ASP A 206 -0.95 32.15 5.61
N ASP A 207 -2.26 32.25 5.84
CA ASP A 207 -2.87 32.85 7.03
C ASP A 207 -3.85 31.84 7.67
N PRO A 208 -3.61 31.41 8.92
CA PRO A 208 -4.52 30.50 9.62
C PRO A 208 -5.86 31.14 9.98
N GLU A 209 -6.02 32.47 9.88
CA GLU A 209 -7.32 33.13 10.05
C GLU A 209 -8.21 33.02 8.79
N ASP A 210 -7.63 32.78 7.61
CA ASP A 210 -8.38 32.57 6.37
C ASP A 210 -8.93 31.13 6.36
N GLY A 211 -10.25 31.00 6.50
CA GLY A 211 -10.93 29.72 6.46
C GLY A 211 -10.74 28.99 5.12
N VAL A 212 -10.51 27.68 5.18
CA VAL A 212 -10.29 26.83 3.98
C VAL A 212 -11.48 26.85 3.01
N PHE A 213 -12.69 27.12 3.51
CA PHE A 213 -13.96 27.06 2.78
C PHE A 213 -14.71 28.40 2.76
N GLU A 214 -14.01 29.53 2.65
CA GLU A 214 -14.63 30.88 2.61
C GLU A 214 -15.28 31.28 1.27
N GLU A 215 -15.19 30.43 0.24
CA GLU A 215 -15.80 30.69 -1.06
C GLU A 215 -17.28 30.29 -1.12
N ASP A 216 -17.98 30.72 -2.18
CA ASP A 216 -19.34 30.26 -2.49
C ASP A 216 -19.43 28.73 -2.56
N PRO A 217 -20.57 28.14 -2.12
CA PRO A 217 -20.77 26.69 -2.14
C PRO A 217 -20.71 26.15 -3.57
N ASP A 218 -20.17 24.94 -3.72
CA ASP A 218 -20.10 24.28 -5.02
C ASP A 218 -21.44 23.67 -5.44
N ASP A 219 -22.24 23.21 -4.47
CA ASP A 219 -23.62 22.79 -4.66
C ASP A 219 -24.50 23.31 -3.52
N GLU A 220 -25.77 23.55 -3.83
CA GLU A 220 -26.80 24.05 -2.92
C GLU A 220 -28.10 23.25 -3.14
N GLU A 221 -28.71 22.78 -2.05
CA GLU A 221 -30.03 22.16 -2.08
C GLU A 221 -30.96 22.84 -1.07
N TYR A 222 -32.10 23.32 -1.57
CA TYR A 222 -33.15 23.94 -0.76
C TYR A 222 -34.37 23.03 -0.68
N GLU A 223 -34.79 22.69 0.53
CA GLU A 223 -36.06 21.99 0.77
C GLU A 223 -37.10 22.98 1.27
N ALA A 224 -38.19 23.14 0.51
CA ALA A 224 -39.31 23.98 0.92
C ALA A 224 -40.12 23.32 2.04
N TYR A 225 -40.94 24.12 2.71
CA TYR A 225 -41.80 23.69 3.81
C TYR A 225 -42.60 22.40 3.53
N THR A 226 -42.29 21.31 4.25
CA THR A 226 -42.97 20.01 4.16
C THR A 226 -43.88 19.76 5.38
N GLY A 227 -44.92 20.57 5.54
CA GLY A 227 -46.01 20.32 6.49
C GLY A 227 -45.79 20.88 7.90
N ASN A 228 -45.02 20.21 8.76
CA ASN A 228 -44.69 20.72 10.12
C ASN A 228 -43.19 21.07 10.27
N ALA A 229 -42.37 20.75 9.28
CA ALA A 229 -40.95 21.09 9.23
C ALA A 229 -40.75 22.41 8.49
N GLY A 230 -39.87 23.27 9.02
CA GLY A 230 -39.43 24.50 8.35
C GLY A 230 -38.65 24.19 7.06
N PRO A 231 -38.42 25.19 6.20
CA PRO A 231 -37.55 25.00 5.05
C PRO A 231 -36.10 24.81 5.50
N THR A 232 -35.33 24.01 4.75
CA THR A 232 -33.93 23.71 5.05
C THR A 232 -33.04 24.09 3.87
N LEU A 233 -31.77 24.38 4.17
CA LEU A 233 -30.76 24.67 3.17
C LEU A 233 -29.50 23.88 3.46
N GLU A 234 -28.94 23.27 2.42
CA GLU A 234 -27.73 22.49 2.48
C GLU A 234 -26.69 23.02 1.50
N TYR A 235 -25.46 23.18 1.98
CA TYR A 235 -24.32 23.61 1.19
C TYR A 235 -23.23 22.54 1.18
N TRP A 236 -22.63 22.33 0.00
CA TRP A 236 -21.46 21.47 -0.16
C TRP A 236 -20.28 22.26 -0.73
N TYR A 237 -19.14 22.14 -0.07
CA TYR A 237 -17.88 22.75 -0.49
C TYR A 237 -16.84 21.68 -0.76
N ARG A 238 -16.03 21.87 -1.79
CA ARG A 238 -15.00 20.92 -2.20
C ARG A 238 -13.68 21.61 -2.43
N LYS A 239 -12.67 21.16 -1.70
CA LYS A 239 -11.29 21.63 -1.86
C LYS A 239 -10.37 20.46 -2.16
N SER A 240 -9.39 20.68 -3.03
CA SER A 240 -8.40 19.65 -3.38
C SER A 240 -7.07 20.00 -2.73
N ALA A 241 -6.35 19.01 -2.23
CA ALA A 241 -5.06 19.18 -1.61
C ALA A 241 -4.04 18.15 -2.13
N ALA A 242 -2.79 18.59 -2.29
CA ALA A 242 -1.65 17.69 -2.40
C ALA A 242 -1.17 17.35 -0.99
N VAL A 243 -1.45 16.13 -0.53
CA VAL A 243 -1.07 15.65 0.80
C VAL A 243 0.26 14.91 0.71
N PHE A 244 1.19 15.21 1.60
CA PHE A 244 2.53 14.66 1.58
C PHE A 244 3.10 14.47 2.97
N TRP A 245 4.14 13.64 3.05
CA TRP A 245 4.89 13.39 4.28
C TRP A 245 6.30 12.88 3.99
N PRO A 246 7.24 13.01 4.94
CA PRO A 246 8.59 12.51 4.78
C PRO A 246 8.63 11.00 4.60
N ARG A 247 9.47 10.49 3.68
CA ARG A 247 9.66 9.04 3.49
C ARG A 247 10.13 8.32 4.74
N THR A 248 10.85 8.99 5.63
CA THR A 248 11.28 8.45 6.92
C THR A 248 10.11 8.05 7.82
N LYS A 249 8.93 8.65 7.62
CA LYS A 249 7.68 8.40 8.36
C LYS A 249 6.71 7.49 7.63
N GLN A 250 7.06 7.03 6.43
CA GLN A 250 6.21 6.19 5.58
C GLN A 250 5.71 4.94 6.30
N LEU A 251 6.56 4.29 7.09
CA LEU A 251 6.24 3.06 7.81
C LEU A 251 5.17 3.27 8.88
N GLU A 252 5.19 4.44 9.52
CA GLU A 252 4.22 4.87 10.53
C GLU A 252 2.87 5.17 9.88
N ILE A 253 2.91 5.92 8.77
CA ILE A 253 1.72 6.33 8.03
C ILE A 253 1.06 5.12 7.36
N ALA A 254 1.83 4.18 6.81
CA ALA A 254 1.29 2.94 6.26
C ALA A 254 0.46 2.14 7.27
N LYS A 255 0.83 2.16 8.55
CA LYS A 255 0.04 1.52 9.62
C LYS A 255 -1.26 2.26 9.90
N ARG A 256 -1.27 3.59 9.81
CA ARG A 256 -2.47 4.45 9.96
C ARG A 256 -3.41 4.27 8.76
N ALA A 257 -2.89 4.55 7.56
CA ALA A 257 -3.58 4.61 6.28
C ALA A 257 -4.26 3.31 5.84
N GLY A 258 -3.71 2.17 6.26
CA GLY A 258 -4.22 0.85 5.91
C GLY A 258 -3.67 0.29 4.58
N ARG A 259 -4.30 -0.79 4.13
CA ARG A 259 -3.75 -1.72 3.14
C ARG A 259 -3.66 -1.16 1.72
N SER A 260 -4.68 -0.47 1.24
CA SER A 260 -4.74 -0.01 -0.15
C SER A 260 -3.64 0.97 -0.49
N PHE A 261 -3.23 1.77 0.49
CA PHE A 261 -2.08 2.64 0.37
C PHE A 261 -0.77 1.89 0.23
N LEU A 262 -0.54 0.84 1.03
CA LEU A 262 0.65 0.00 0.90
C LEU A 262 0.73 -0.66 -0.48
N GLU A 263 -0.40 -1.12 -1.02
CA GLU A 263 -0.46 -1.68 -2.38
C GLU A 263 -0.07 -0.64 -3.43
N SER A 264 -0.68 0.54 -3.41
CA SER A 264 -0.39 1.65 -4.33
C SER A 264 1.06 2.15 -4.20
N TYR A 265 1.56 2.31 -2.98
CA TYR A 265 2.93 2.74 -2.71
C TYR A 265 3.96 1.73 -3.22
N LEU A 266 3.74 0.43 -2.98
CA LEU A 266 4.63 -0.62 -3.47
C LEU A 266 4.60 -0.73 -5.00
N GLU A 267 3.48 -0.42 -5.66
CA GLU A 267 3.42 -0.31 -7.12
C GLU A 267 4.23 0.90 -7.64
N ALA A 268 4.11 2.05 -6.99
CA ALA A 268 4.84 3.27 -7.37
C ALA A 268 6.34 3.25 -7.03
N SER A 269 6.74 2.55 -5.96
CA SER A 269 8.12 2.57 -5.46
C SER A 269 9.09 1.88 -6.43
N THR A 270 10.25 2.47 -6.66
CA THR A 270 11.35 1.89 -7.44
C THR A 270 12.52 1.43 -6.57
N VAL A 271 12.47 1.68 -5.26
CA VAL A 271 13.57 1.42 -4.34
C VAL A 271 13.41 0.02 -3.71
N GLU A 272 14.37 -0.88 -3.96
CA GLU A 272 14.27 -2.30 -3.57
C GLU A 272 14.23 -2.51 -2.04
N SER A 273 14.99 -1.72 -1.27
CA SER A 273 14.97 -1.79 0.21
C SER A 273 13.62 -1.43 0.79
N ASP A 274 12.96 -0.42 0.22
CA ASP A 274 11.62 -0.02 0.64
C ASP A 274 10.58 -1.07 0.28
N VAL A 275 10.69 -1.66 -0.92
CA VAL A 275 9.79 -2.73 -1.34
C VAL A 275 9.85 -3.90 -0.36
N GLN A 276 11.03 -4.30 0.10
CA GLN A 276 11.17 -5.38 1.08
C GLN A 276 10.59 -5.04 2.46
N ALA A 277 10.89 -3.85 3.00
CA ALA A 277 10.38 -3.43 4.31
C ALA A 277 8.85 -3.34 4.33
N HIS A 278 8.27 -2.76 3.29
CA HIS A 278 6.83 -2.54 3.19
C HIS A 278 6.07 -3.83 2.79
N ALA A 279 6.68 -4.72 1.99
CA ALA A 279 6.10 -6.04 1.72
C ALA A 279 5.92 -6.85 3.02
N LYS A 280 6.90 -6.82 3.93
CA LYS A 280 6.78 -7.46 5.25
C LYS A 280 5.60 -6.91 6.05
N GLN A 281 5.41 -5.60 6.03
CA GLN A 281 4.28 -4.98 6.71
C GLN A 281 2.93 -5.32 6.09
N LEU A 282 2.85 -5.30 4.75
CA LEU A 282 1.64 -5.65 4.03
C LEU A 282 1.22 -7.07 4.38
N VAL A 283 2.16 -8.03 4.46
CA VAL A 283 1.89 -9.39 4.94
C VAL A 283 1.40 -9.40 6.39
N SER A 284 2.01 -8.62 7.29
CA SER A 284 1.59 -8.53 8.70
C SER A 284 0.14 -8.04 8.85
N LEU A 285 -0.22 -6.96 8.17
CA LEU A 285 -1.59 -6.40 8.19
C LEU A 285 -2.60 -7.38 7.62
N LEU A 286 -2.22 -8.05 6.53
CA LEU A 286 -2.98 -9.11 5.90
C LEU A 286 -3.25 -10.27 6.89
N GLU A 287 -2.25 -10.66 7.69
CA GLU A 287 -2.41 -11.73 8.67
C GLU A 287 -3.22 -11.34 9.90
N GLU A 288 -3.10 -10.11 10.37
CA GLU A 288 -3.93 -9.56 11.46
C GLU A 288 -5.41 -9.58 11.06
N LYS A 289 -5.72 -9.17 9.83
CA LYS A 289 -7.09 -9.15 9.30
C LYS A 289 -7.36 -10.34 8.38
N ARG A 290 -7.46 -11.54 8.98
CA ARG A 290 -7.67 -12.79 8.23
C ARG A 290 -8.88 -12.80 7.29
N SER A 291 -9.93 -12.03 7.58
CA SER A 291 -11.15 -11.91 6.76
C SER A 291 -10.95 -11.11 5.47
N GLU A 292 -9.90 -10.29 5.37
CA GLU A 292 -9.65 -9.49 4.17
C GLU A 292 -9.23 -10.35 2.98
N ARG A 293 -9.81 -10.04 1.81
CA ARG A 293 -9.54 -10.75 0.55
C ARG A 293 -8.21 -10.33 -0.06
N LEU A 294 -7.42 -11.29 -0.51
CA LEU A 294 -6.19 -11.02 -1.27
C LEU A 294 -6.52 -10.39 -2.64
N THR A 295 -5.76 -9.38 -3.06
CA THR A 295 -5.89 -8.69 -4.36
C THR A 295 -4.70 -9.02 -5.24
N GLY A 296 -4.87 -8.96 -6.57
CA GLY A 296 -3.74 -9.13 -7.49
C GLY A 296 -2.63 -8.09 -7.27
N LYS A 297 -2.99 -6.85 -6.89
CA LYS A 297 -2.05 -5.79 -6.55
C LYS A 297 -1.14 -6.18 -5.38
N ALA A 298 -1.70 -6.69 -4.28
CA ALA A 298 -0.91 -7.13 -3.12
C ALA A 298 0.12 -8.21 -3.49
N ILE A 299 -0.28 -9.19 -4.32
CA ILE A 299 0.60 -10.29 -4.73
C ILE A 299 1.74 -9.76 -5.60
N ARG A 300 1.44 -8.93 -6.61
CA ARG A 300 2.47 -8.29 -7.44
C ARG A 300 3.43 -7.45 -6.60
N ALA A 301 2.89 -6.61 -5.72
CA ALA A 301 3.66 -5.75 -4.84
C ALA A 301 4.65 -6.54 -3.97
N ILE A 302 4.23 -7.68 -3.41
CA ILE A 302 5.09 -8.54 -2.58
C ILE A 302 6.05 -9.35 -3.46
N ALA A 303 5.63 -9.82 -4.63
CA ALA A 303 6.51 -10.53 -5.56
C ALA A 303 7.73 -9.68 -5.97
N ARG A 304 7.57 -8.36 -6.07
CA ARG A 304 8.67 -7.42 -6.32
C ARG A 304 9.74 -7.40 -5.22
N SER A 305 9.40 -7.81 -4.00
CA SER A 305 10.38 -7.92 -2.90
C SER A 305 11.39 -9.05 -3.11
N LYS A 306 11.07 -10.02 -3.99
CA LYS A 306 11.85 -11.25 -4.24
C LYS A 306 12.11 -12.06 -2.96
N ASP A 307 11.24 -11.91 -1.95
CA ASP A 307 11.29 -12.66 -0.71
C ASP A 307 10.31 -13.83 -0.80
N ASP A 308 10.85 -15.01 -1.10
CA ASP A 308 10.06 -16.24 -1.25
C ASP A 308 9.22 -16.55 -0.01
N ALA A 309 9.72 -16.24 1.19
CA ALA A 309 9.01 -16.54 2.43
C ALA A 309 7.73 -15.70 2.55
N LEU A 310 7.75 -14.45 2.08
CA LEU A 310 6.56 -13.59 2.07
C LEU A 310 5.53 -14.07 1.05
N ILE A 311 5.98 -14.48 -0.14
CA ILE A 311 5.09 -14.97 -1.20
C ILE A 311 4.43 -16.29 -0.77
N ILE A 312 5.19 -17.21 -0.17
CA ILE A 312 4.68 -18.47 0.40
C ILE A 312 3.56 -18.18 1.41
N ARG A 313 3.79 -17.25 2.34
CA ARG A 313 2.77 -16.84 3.33
C ARG A 313 1.48 -16.31 2.69
N LEU A 314 1.57 -15.60 1.57
CA LEU A 314 0.38 -15.17 0.83
C LEU A 314 -0.35 -16.32 0.13
N LEU A 315 0.39 -17.24 -0.50
CA LEU A 315 -0.18 -18.41 -1.17
C LEU A 315 -0.97 -19.28 -0.18
N ASP A 316 -0.55 -19.31 1.09
CA ASP A 316 -1.29 -19.96 2.16
C ASP A 316 -2.64 -19.33 2.49
N ARG A 317 -2.82 -18.05 2.18
CA ARG A 317 -4.09 -17.33 2.39
C ARG A 317 -5.08 -17.46 1.25
N VAL A 318 -4.68 -17.99 0.09
CA VAL A 318 -5.60 -18.24 -1.02
C VAL A 318 -6.65 -19.24 -0.54
N GLN A 319 -7.92 -18.82 -0.57
CA GLN A 319 -9.03 -19.66 -0.08
C GLN A 319 -9.18 -20.93 -0.93
N PRO A 320 -9.83 -22.00 -0.43
CA PRO A 320 -10.08 -23.25 -1.17
C PRO A 320 -11.14 -23.11 -2.28
N GLN A 321 -11.19 -21.93 -2.92
CA GLN A 321 -12.15 -21.54 -3.94
C GLN A 321 -11.36 -20.96 -5.11
N ILE A 322 -11.92 -21.03 -6.32
CA ILE A 322 -11.25 -20.54 -7.51
C ILE A 322 -10.91 -19.04 -7.32
N PRO A 323 -9.61 -18.66 -7.40
CA PRO A 323 -9.22 -17.27 -7.27
C PRO A 323 -9.85 -16.42 -8.37
N ARG A 324 -10.01 -15.13 -8.08
CA ARG A 324 -10.43 -14.14 -9.08
C ARG A 324 -9.34 -14.02 -10.15
N ASP A 325 -9.76 -13.59 -11.33
CA ASP A 325 -8.90 -13.52 -12.51
C ASP A 325 -7.67 -12.62 -12.28
N ASP A 326 -7.83 -11.51 -11.52
CA ASP A 326 -6.73 -10.60 -11.15
C ASP A 326 -5.72 -11.24 -10.20
N VAL A 327 -6.19 -12.04 -9.24
CA VAL A 327 -5.37 -12.78 -8.27
C VAL A 327 -4.63 -13.93 -8.96
N ALA A 328 -5.33 -14.71 -9.78
CA ALA A 328 -4.74 -15.81 -10.54
C ALA A 328 -3.62 -15.31 -11.44
N LEU A 329 -3.83 -14.17 -12.11
CA LEU A 329 -2.82 -13.52 -12.92
C LEU A 329 -1.59 -13.11 -12.08
N ALA A 330 -1.81 -12.40 -10.98
CA ALA A 330 -0.72 -11.93 -10.14
C ALA A 330 0.13 -13.08 -9.55
N ILE A 331 -0.48 -14.24 -9.28
CA ILE A 331 0.25 -15.43 -8.83
C ILE A 331 1.17 -15.95 -9.94
N VAL A 332 0.69 -16.01 -11.18
CA VAL A 332 1.53 -16.44 -12.32
C VAL A 332 2.69 -15.48 -12.53
N GLU A 333 2.44 -14.17 -12.45
CA GLU A 333 3.49 -13.14 -12.53
C GLU A 333 4.51 -13.30 -11.39
N ALA A 334 4.06 -13.58 -10.16
CA ALA A 334 4.94 -13.79 -9.02
C ALA A 334 5.87 -15.01 -9.20
N LEU A 335 5.37 -16.10 -9.77
CA LEU A 335 6.16 -17.30 -10.06
C LEU A 335 7.21 -17.09 -11.15
N GLN A 336 6.99 -16.17 -12.07
CA GLN A 336 7.99 -15.84 -13.09
C GLN A 336 9.18 -15.06 -12.50
N VAL A 337 8.94 -14.29 -11.43
CA VAL A 337 9.97 -13.47 -10.78
C VAL A 337 10.81 -14.28 -9.79
N CYS A 338 10.23 -15.31 -9.18
CA CYS A 338 10.83 -16.05 -8.07
C CYS A 338 11.02 -17.54 -8.42
N SER A 339 12.27 -18.03 -8.33
CA SER A 339 12.65 -19.34 -8.91
C SER A 339 12.98 -20.43 -7.87
N SER A 340 12.65 -20.25 -6.58
CA SER A 340 13.03 -21.27 -5.58
C SER A 340 12.11 -22.50 -5.56
N GLU A 341 12.71 -23.66 -5.27
CA GLU A 341 11.99 -24.93 -5.11
C GLU A 341 10.92 -24.87 -3.99
N CYS A 342 11.19 -24.15 -2.90
CA CYS A 342 10.23 -23.99 -1.80
C CYS A 342 8.96 -23.24 -2.24
N LEU A 343 9.11 -22.20 -3.07
CA LEU A 343 7.98 -21.44 -3.59
C LEU A 343 7.12 -22.30 -4.53
N LYS A 344 7.75 -23.08 -5.40
CA LYS A 344 7.06 -24.01 -6.30
C LYS A 344 6.22 -25.03 -5.53
N GLN A 345 6.78 -25.60 -4.46
CA GLN A 345 6.08 -26.57 -3.62
C GLN A 345 4.89 -25.95 -2.86
N SER A 346 5.03 -24.70 -2.39
CA SER A 346 3.92 -23.96 -1.78
C SER A 346 2.83 -23.62 -2.80
N PHE A 347 3.21 -23.22 -4.01
CA PHE A 347 2.26 -22.98 -5.11
C PHE A 347 1.49 -24.25 -5.47
N PHE A 348 2.17 -25.39 -5.60
CA PHE A 348 1.52 -26.68 -5.82
C PHE A 348 0.55 -27.04 -4.69
N THR A 349 0.96 -26.80 -3.44
CA THR A 349 0.10 -26.99 -2.27
C THR A 349 -1.16 -26.11 -2.33
N MET A 350 -1.03 -24.87 -2.76
CA MET A 350 -2.16 -23.96 -2.99
C MET A 350 -3.08 -24.48 -4.10
N LEU A 351 -2.53 -24.96 -5.23
CA LEU A 351 -3.33 -25.53 -6.32
C LEU A 351 -4.14 -26.76 -5.89
N CYS A 352 -3.56 -27.67 -5.10
CA CYS A 352 -4.28 -28.82 -4.55
C CYS A 352 -5.45 -28.39 -3.67
N ARG A 353 -5.24 -27.37 -2.82
CA ARG A 353 -6.28 -26.79 -1.96
C ARG A 353 -7.41 -26.16 -2.75
N VAL A 354 -7.11 -25.36 -3.76
CA VAL A 354 -8.11 -24.72 -4.64
C VAL A 354 -8.89 -25.74 -5.47
N SER A 355 -8.23 -26.86 -5.84
CA SER A 355 -8.82 -27.92 -6.66
C SER A 355 -9.55 -29.00 -5.85
N ASN A 356 -9.59 -28.89 -4.52
CA ASN A 356 -10.20 -29.87 -3.61
C ASN A 356 -9.65 -31.31 -3.80
N MET A 357 -8.35 -31.45 -4.08
CA MET A 357 -7.70 -32.74 -4.34
C MET A 357 -6.62 -33.04 -3.28
N GLU A 358 -6.48 -34.32 -2.89
CA GLU A 358 -5.56 -34.77 -1.83
C GLU A 358 -4.09 -34.47 -2.17
N GLN A 359 -3.29 -34.17 -1.13
CA GLN A 359 -1.85 -33.98 -1.27
C GLN A 359 -1.13 -35.32 -1.53
N PRO A 360 -0.26 -35.39 -2.54
CA PRO A 360 0.42 -36.63 -2.85
C PRO A 360 1.76 -36.83 -2.15
N SER A 361 2.24 -38.08 -2.16
CA SER A 361 3.55 -38.50 -1.64
C SER A 361 4.72 -37.92 -2.45
N LYS A 362 5.85 -37.62 -1.80
CA LYS A 362 7.08 -37.03 -2.38
C LYS A 362 7.61 -37.71 -3.66
N GLN A 363 7.26 -38.97 -3.93
CA GLN A 363 7.74 -39.75 -5.08
C GLN A 363 6.95 -39.51 -6.40
N LYS A 364 5.85 -38.75 -6.39
CA LYS A 364 5.01 -38.49 -7.60
C LYS A 364 4.88 -37.01 -7.98
N LEU A 365 5.69 -36.15 -7.36
CA LEU A 365 5.55 -34.69 -7.41
C LEU A 365 5.43 -34.15 -8.84
N ALA A 366 6.34 -34.51 -9.76
CA ALA A 366 6.36 -33.97 -11.12
C ALA A 366 5.15 -34.41 -11.98
N ALA A 367 4.64 -35.63 -11.78
CA ALA A 367 3.48 -36.16 -12.54
C ALA A 367 2.22 -35.41 -12.15
N GLU A 368 2.08 -35.17 -10.84
CA GLU A 368 0.92 -34.52 -10.27
C GLU A 368 1.01 -33.00 -10.41
N GLU A 369 2.19 -32.39 -10.39
CA GLU A 369 2.43 -31.00 -10.80
C GLU A 369 1.92 -30.74 -12.21
N LEU A 370 2.28 -31.61 -13.16
CA LEU A 370 1.80 -31.49 -14.54
C LEU A 370 0.30 -31.72 -14.65
N LYS A 371 -0.25 -32.70 -13.92
CA LYS A 371 -1.70 -32.98 -13.88
C LYS A 371 -2.48 -31.79 -13.29
N HIS A 372 -2.06 -31.26 -12.14
CA HIS A 372 -2.74 -30.19 -11.42
C HIS A 372 -2.55 -28.84 -12.12
N GLY A 373 -1.35 -28.57 -12.61
CA GLY A 373 -1.07 -27.41 -13.44
C GLY A 373 -1.87 -27.41 -14.74
N SER A 374 -2.05 -28.56 -15.40
CA SER A 374 -2.92 -28.67 -16.58
C SER A 374 -4.40 -28.43 -16.26
N ALA A 375 -4.88 -28.84 -15.08
CA ALA A 375 -6.24 -28.54 -14.61
C ALA A 375 -6.43 -27.04 -14.37
N PHE A 376 -5.45 -26.38 -13.76
CA PHE A 376 -5.43 -24.92 -13.57
C PHE A 376 -5.40 -24.16 -14.91
N VAL A 377 -4.57 -24.59 -15.86
CA VAL A 377 -4.52 -24.02 -17.22
C VAL A 377 -5.87 -24.19 -17.94
N ARG A 378 -6.49 -25.37 -17.88
CA ARG A 378 -7.84 -25.60 -18.46
C ARG A 378 -8.89 -24.71 -17.81
N LEU A 379 -8.79 -24.49 -16.50
CA LEU A 379 -9.67 -23.60 -15.77
C LEU A 379 -9.50 -22.14 -16.21
N LEU A 380 -8.28 -21.66 -16.40
CA LEU A 380 -8.00 -20.34 -17.00
C LEU A 380 -8.54 -20.24 -18.44
N GLN A 381 -8.37 -21.28 -19.25
CA GLN A 381 -8.89 -21.30 -20.63
C GLN A 381 -10.42 -21.28 -20.71
N SER A 382 -11.10 -21.82 -19.70
CA SER A 382 -12.56 -21.84 -19.62
C SER A 382 -13.17 -20.46 -19.30
N ARG A 383 -12.37 -19.51 -18.82
CA ARG A 383 -12.81 -18.16 -18.46
C ARG A 383 -12.56 -17.15 -19.57
N ARG A 384 -13.56 -16.28 -19.78
CA ARG A 384 -13.54 -15.26 -20.84
C ARG A 384 -12.41 -14.25 -20.56
N GLY A 385 -11.55 -14.01 -21.54
CA GLY A 385 -10.45 -13.03 -21.43
C GLY A 385 -9.14 -13.57 -20.83
N LEU A 386 -9.08 -14.86 -20.45
CA LEU A 386 -7.90 -15.45 -19.80
C LEU A 386 -7.06 -16.39 -20.68
N LYS A 387 -7.28 -16.41 -22.01
CA LYS A 387 -6.58 -17.31 -22.94
C LYS A 387 -5.06 -17.09 -23.00
N ASP A 388 -4.62 -15.84 -23.07
CA ASP A 388 -3.19 -15.50 -23.11
C ASP A 388 -2.50 -15.80 -21.77
N TYR A 389 -3.24 -15.64 -20.67
CA TYR A 389 -2.75 -15.96 -19.33
C TYR A 389 -2.68 -17.46 -19.07
N ALA A 390 -3.59 -18.24 -19.65
CA ALA A 390 -3.45 -19.69 -19.65
C ALA A 390 -2.20 -20.13 -20.40
N ALA A 391 -1.79 -19.43 -21.47
CA ALA A 391 -0.52 -19.71 -22.15
C ALA A 391 0.69 -19.37 -21.26
N ARG A 392 0.67 -18.23 -20.56
CA ARG A 392 1.75 -17.84 -19.62
C ARG A 392 1.84 -18.74 -18.38
N ALA A 393 0.70 -19.08 -17.77
CA ALA A 393 0.63 -20.01 -16.65
C ALA A 393 1.18 -21.38 -17.05
N LYS A 394 0.87 -21.81 -18.27
CA LYS A 394 1.39 -23.04 -18.85
C LYS A 394 2.90 -23.00 -19.02
N GLU A 395 3.46 -21.93 -19.57
CA GLU A 395 4.92 -21.76 -19.67
C GLU A 395 5.61 -21.83 -18.30
N ALA A 396 5.08 -21.13 -17.29
CA ALA A 396 5.64 -21.14 -15.94
C ALA A 396 5.58 -22.54 -15.28
N ILE A 397 4.45 -23.24 -15.42
CA ILE A 397 4.28 -24.61 -14.90
C ILE A 397 5.23 -25.58 -15.62
N PHE A 398 5.36 -25.47 -16.94
CA PHE A 398 6.28 -26.32 -17.71
C PHE A 398 7.74 -26.07 -17.36
N ALA A 399 8.16 -24.81 -17.19
CA ALA A 399 9.50 -24.47 -16.74
C ALA A 399 9.80 -25.08 -15.35
N SER A 400 8.83 -25.00 -14.43
CA SER A 400 8.91 -25.61 -13.10
C SER A 400 9.08 -27.14 -13.16
N VAL A 401 8.27 -27.84 -13.96
CA VAL A 401 8.34 -29.30 -14.10
C VAL A 401 9.66 -29.75 -14.70
N ILE A 402 10.20 -29.01 -15.69
CA ILE A 402 11.50 -29.31 -16.31
C ILE A 402 12.63 -29.20 -15.29
N GLU A 403 12.66 -28.13 -14.49
CA GLU A 403 13.67 -27.96 -13.44
C GLU A 403 13.57 -29.04 -12.36
N HIS A 404 12.35 -29.44 -11.97
CA HIS A 404 12.16 -30.49 -10.98
C HIS A 404 12.65 -31.86 -11.47
N LEU A 405 12.38 -32.19 -12.75
CA LEU A 405 12.91 -33.38 -13.41
C LEU A 405 14.44 -33.36 -13.49
N ASP A 406 15.02 -32.23 -13.87
CA ASP A 406 16.48 -32.06 -13.94
C ASP A 406 17.13 -32.22 -12.54
N SER A 407 16.52 -31.66 -11.49
CA SER A 407 16.99 -31.82 -10.10
C SER A 407 16.92 -33.28 -9.62
N THR A 408 15.84 -33.99 -9.99
CA THR A 408 15.64 -35.40 -9.63
C THR A 408 16.65 -36.29 -10.34
N VAL A 409 16.86 -36.08 -11.65
CA VAL A 409 17.87 -36.81 -12.44
C VAL A 409 19.29 -36.56 -11.89
N ARG A 410 19.61 -35.32 -11.53
CA ARG A 410 20.91 -35.00 -10.89
C ARG A 410 21.07 -35.69 -9.54
N ALA A 411 20.04 -35.73 -8.71
CA ALA A 411 20.07 -36.44 -7.42
C ALA A 411 20.24 -37.97 -7.62
N SER A 412 19.55 -38.55 -8.59
CA SER A 412 19.62 -39.99 -8.93
C SER A 412 20.98 -40.39 -9.53
N SER A 413 21.65 -39.48 -10.27
CA SER A 413 22.98 -39.72 -10.85
C SER A 413 24.12 -39.84 -9.81
N SER A 414 23.86 -39.46 -8.56
CA SER A 414 24.81 -39.58 -7.45
C SER A 414 24.74 -40.93 -6.71
N ASN A 415 23.70 -41.74 -6.96
CA ASN A 415 23.52 -43.04 -6.33
C ASN A 415 23.85 -44.19 -7.30
N ASN A 416 24.48 -45.23 -6.74
CA ASN A 416 25.02 -46.38 -7.47
C ASN A 416 24.02 -46.97 -8.49
N ILE A 417 24.51 -47.12 -9.72
CA ILE A 417 23.79 -47.51 -10.95
C ILE A 417 22.97 -48.82 -10.84
N GLY A 418 23.17 -49.62 -9.79
CA GLY A 418 22.50 -50.90 -9.57
C GLY A 418 21.10 -50.87 -8.95
N GLN A 419 20.63 -49.74 -8.37
CA GLN A 419 19.28 -49.62 -7.79
C GLN A 419 18.24 -49.01 -8.74
N LEU A 420 18.63 -48.64 -9.96
CA LEU A 420 17.84 -47.82 -10.87
C LEU A 420 16.67 -48.55 -11.55
N THR A 421 16.59 -49.89 -11.59
CA THR A 421 15.61 -50.59 -12.44
C THR A 421 14.14 -50.38 -12.05
N GLY A 422 13.83 -50.13 -10.77
CA GLY A 422 12.48 -49.78 -10.32
C GLY A 422 12.13 -48.31 -10.53
N GLN A 423 13.06 -47.41 -10.19
CA GLN A 423 12.91 -45.96 -10.36
C GLN A 423 12.89 -45.54 -11.84
N PHE A 424 13.65 -46.20 -12.72
CA PHE A 424 13.68 -45.94 -14.16
C PHE A 424 12.32 -46.21 -14.82
N ILE A 425 11.58 -47.22 -14.36
CA ILE A 425 10.26 -47.57 -14.92
C ILE A 425 9.23 -46.51 -14.54
N ASP A 426 9.27 -46.03 -13.30
CA ASP A 426 8.42 -44.93 -12.84
C ASP A 426 8.80 -43.61 -13.55
N GLU A 427 10.09 -43.34 -13.76
CA GLU A 427 10.59 -42.19 -14.53
C GLU A 427 10.22 -42.28 -16.03
N LEU A 428 10.22 -43.47 -16.65
CA LEU A 428 9.76 -43.69 -18.02
C LEU A 428 8.23 -43.59 -18.16
N ALA A 429 7.47 -44.03 -17.15
CA ALA A 429 6.03 -43.86 -17.10
C ALA A 429 5.64 -42.39 -16.94
N LEU A 430 6.39 -41.68 -16.10
CA LEU A 430 6.31 -40.23 -15.92
C LEU A 430 6.66 -39.50 -17.23
N PHE A 431 7.75 -39.90 -17.89
CA PHE A 431 8.15 -39.36 -19.20
C PHE A 431 7.08 -39.59 -20.27
N LYS A 432 6.47 -40.77 -20.29
CA LYS A 432 5.35 -41.08 -21.19
C LYS A 432 4.13 -40.20 -20.90
N GLN A 433 3.79 -39.97 -19.64
CA GLN A 433 2.73 -39.03 -19.26
C GLN A 433 3.06 -37.58 -19.67
N ILE A 434 4.30 -37.15 -19.48
CA ILE A 434 4.78 -35.82 -19.90
C ILE A 434 4.68 -35.67 -21.41
N VAL A 435 5.15 -36.67 -22.18
CA VAL A 435 5.07 -36.67 -23.64
C VAL A 435 3.61 -36.67 -24.12
N ASP A 436 2.74 -37.48 -23.53
CA ASP A 436 1.30 -37.52 -23.89
C ASP A 436 0.61 -36.17 -23.59
N ILE A 437 1.02 -35.45 -22.54
CA ILE A 437 0.51 -34.12 -22.17
C ILE A 437 1.11 -33.01 -23.05
N VAL A 438 2.39 -33.11 -23.43
CA VAL A 438 3.06 -32.17 -24.36
C VAL A 438 2.47 -32.31 -25.77
N VAL A 439 2.16 -33.54 -26.20
CA VAL A 439 1.61 -33.84 -27.54
C VAL A 439 0.13 -33.45 -27.67
N THR A 440 -0.62 -33.39 -26.57
CA THR A 440 -2.00 -32.85 -26.57
C THR A 440 -2.06 -31.31 -26.59
N VAL A 441 -0.90 -30.64 -26.67
CA VAL A 441 -0.76 -29.20 -26.73
C VAL A 441 -0.02 -28.80 -28.01
N PRO A 442 -0.70 -28.19 -29.01
CA PRO A 442 -0.11 -27.99 -30.34
C PRO A 442 1.08 -27.00 -30.42
N THR A 443 1.30 -26.15 -29.42
CA THR A 443 2.09 -24.92 -29.60
C THR A 443 3.57 -24.99 -29.20
N PHE A 444 4.09 -26.12 -28.69
CA PHE A 444 5.44 -26.16 -28.09
C PHE A 444 6.30 -27.38 -28.45
N VAL A 445 6.17 -27.90 -29.68
CA VAL A 445 6.82 -29.17 -30.07
C VAL A 445 8.34 -29.03 -30.32
N GLY A 446 8.89 -27.83 -30.52
CA GLY A 446 10.28 -27.67 -30.98
C GLY A 446 11.35 -27.60 -29.86
N PRO A 447 11.43 -26.51 -29.09
CA PRO A 447 12.56 -26.26 -28.18
C PRO A 447 12.58 -27.17 -26.95
N THR A 448 11.40 -27.48 -26.41
CA THR A 448 11.21 -28.25 -25.17
C THR A 448 11.56 -29.73 -25.35
N LEU A 449 11.15 -30.34 -26.47
CA LEU A 449 11.53 -31.70 -26.84
C LEU A 449 13.05 -31.82 -27.00
N LYS A 450 13.69 -30.80 -27.57
CA LYS A 450 15.15 -30.76 -27.76
C LYS A 450 15.91 -30.73 -26.43
N HIS A 451 15.40 -30.02 -25.42
CA HIS A 451 16.00 -29.96 -24.08
C HIS A 451 15.76 -31.23 -23.25
N VAL A 452 14.56 -31.81 -23.35
CA VAL A 452 14.23 -33.10 -22.73
C VAL A 452 15.07 -34.24 -23.33
N MET A 453 15.33 -34.23 -24.65
CA MET A 453 16.20 -35.22 -25.31
C MET A 453 17.68 -35.10 -24.92
N THR A 454 18.13 -33.93 -24.46
CA THR A 454 19.51 -33.76 -23.97
C THR A 454 19.73 -34.24 -22.54
N LEU A 455 18.65 -34.45 -21.76
CA LEU A 455 18.71 -34.88 -20.36
C LEU A 455 18.71 -36.42 -20.20
N VAL A 456 18.39 -37.19 -21.25
CA VAL A 456 18.37 -38.66 -21.21
C VAL A 456 19.70 -39.21 -21.74
N PRO A 457 20.60 -39.76 -20.91
CA PRO A 457 21.99 -40.06 -21.30
C PRO A 457 22.14 -41.36 -22.12
N ASP A 458 21.10 -42.17 -22.21
CA ASP A 458 21.22 -43.54 -22.74
C ASP A 458 20.85 -43.59 -24.23
N ALA A 459 21.84 -43.94 -25.06
CA ALA A 459 21.74 -44.02 -26.52
C ALA A 459 20.60 -44.95 -26.99
N THR A 460 20.28 -45.96 -26.18
CA THR A 460 19.22 -46.94 -26.43
C THR A 460 17.80 -46.36 -26.21
N CYS A 461 17.64 -45.46 -25.24
CA CYS A 461 16.39 -44.74 -25.03
C CYS A 461 16.14 -43.70 -26.13
N ASN A 462 17.19 -43.04 -26.62
CA ASN A 462 17.08 -42.07 -27.70
C ASN A 462 16.56 -42.67 -28.99
N GLU A 463 16.99 -43.88 -29.38
CA GLU A 463 16.46 -44.52 -30.60
C GLU A 463 14.99 -44.91 -30.47
N TYR A 464 14.57 -45.45 -29.32
CA TYR A 464 13.19 -45.90 -29.11
C TYR A 464 12.21 -44.72 -28.97
N ILE A 465 12.63 -43.64 -28.31
CA ILE A 465 11.86 -42.39 -28.17
C ILE A 465 11.77 -41.66 -29.52
N VAL A 466 12.85 -41.63 -30.31
CA VAL A 466 12.83 -41.05 -31.67
C VAL A 466 11.95 -41.88 -32.62
N GLN A 467 11.94 -43.21 -32.49
CA GLN A 467 11.05 -44.10 -33.24
C GLN A 467 9.57 -43.85 -32.88
N LEU A 468 9.24 -43.77 -31.59
CA LEU A 468 7.88 -43.46 -31.12
C LEU A 468 7.41 -42.06 -31.54
N ALA A 469 8.29 -41.05 -31.43
CA ALA A 469 8.00 -39.69 -31.88
C ALA A 469 7.80 -39.62 -33.41
N LYS A 470 8.59 -40.35 -34.21
CA LYS A 470 8.43 -40.44 -35.67
C LYS A 470 7.13 -41.12 -36.08
N VAL A 471 6.78 -42.26 -35.46
CA VAL A 471 5.55 -42.99 -35.75
C VAL A 471 4.32 -42.15 -35.40
N ARG A 472 4.37 -41.39 -34.29
CA ARG A 472 3.26 -40.53 -33.86
C ARG A 472 3.16 -39.22 -34.67
N ALA A 473 4.29 -38.63 -35.06
CA ALA A 473 4.33 -37.50 -36.00
C ALA A 473 3.78 -37.89 -37.38
N GLN A 474 4.08 -39.09 -37.87
CA GLN A 474 3.50 -39.62 -39.11
C GLN A 474 1.97 -39.83 -38.99
N GLN A 475 1.48 -40.27 -37.83
CA GLN A 475 0.04 -40.41 -37.57
C GLN A 475 -0.68 -39.05 -37.49
N LEU A 476 -0.03 -38.02 -36.92
CA LEU A 476 -0.54 -36.65 -36.90
C LEU A 476 -0.56 -36.01 -38.30
N VAL A 477 0.49 -36.21 -39.10
CA VAL A 477 0.57 -35.75 -40.49
C VAL A 477 -0.47 -36.45 -41.38
N SER A 478 -0.80 -37.72 -41.11
CA SER A 478 -1.90 -38.40 -41.81
C SER A 478 -3.28 -37.92 -41.37
N ALA A 479 -3.46 -37.48 -40.12
CA ALA A 479 -4.73 -36.93 -39.62
C ALA A 479 -4.99 -35.49 -40.09
N THR A 480 -3.95 -34.73 -40.44
CA THR A 480 -4.07 -33.39 -41.05
C THR A 480 -4.26 -33.42 -42.56
N ARG A 481 -4.13 -34.58 -43.22
CA ARG A 481 -4.16 -34.70 -44.69
C ARG A 481 -5.57 -34.70 -45.31
N ASP A 482 -6.62 -34.73 -44.50
CA ASP A 482 -8.02 -34.57 -44.93
C ASP A 482 -8.51 -33.11 -44.94
N GLY A 483 -7.62 -32.14 -44.75
CA GLY A 483 -7.97 -30.72 -44.83
C GLY A 483 -6.75 -29.81 -44.99
N GLU A 484 -6.27 -29.68 -46.22
CA GLU A 484 -5.22 -28.74 -46.63
C GLU A 484 -5.86 -27.50 -47.31
N PRO A 485 -5.26 -26.30 -47.23
CA PRO A 485 -3.97 -26.06 -47.92
C PRO A 485 -2.87 -25.38 -47.10
N HIS A 486 -1.68 -25.93 -47.30
CA HIS A 486 -0.32 -25.40 -47.35
C HIS A 486 0.01 -24.08 -46.65
N PHE A 487 0.97 -24.15 -45.71
CA PHE A 487 2.06 -23.18 -45.64
C PHE A 487 3.39 -23.90 -45.37
N THR A 488 4.37 -23.58 -46.22
CA THR A 488 5.77 -24.05 -46.29
C THR A 488 6.61 -23.75 -45.06
#